data_AF-A0A0F9GK22-F1
#
_entry.id   AF-A0A0F9GK22-F1
#
_cell.length_a   1.000
_cell.length_b   1.000
_cell.length_c   1.000
_cell.angle_alpha   90.00
_cell.angle_beta   90.00
_cell.angle_gamma   90.00
#
_symmetry.space_group_name_H-M   'P 1'
#
loop_
_entity.id
_entity.type
_entity.pdbx_description
1 polymer ?
#
loop_
_entity_poly.entity_id
_entity_poly.type
_entity_poly.pdbx_seq_one_letter_code
_entity_poly.pdbx_strand_id
1 'polypeptide(L)'
;MTLLSDSMTSDFKDGFQFRKFIHIFDQIIEILSRFQVNYNKKLNFSKLVKYLNIPHSESEEVLVILFKFQKLFEEVFCEYSITKKRENNTTYLVAENKFQTRDRIQVSLSTAHIKLFNDIIYTFKFINRGKGFDLKSTETDFLKNLEHFRSEHPYLFNSNGNGIIYPSKLGLKLGEQIISYNKSNQKVDSYIIQNYIFEVSGENG
;
A
#
# COMPACT_ATOMS: atom_id res chain seq x y z
N MET A 1 57.24 13.89 24.52
CA MET A 1 56.22 12.98 25.10
C MET A 1 54.86 13.41 24.59
N THR A 2 54.07 12.40 24.28
CA THR A 2 52.97 12.28 23.33
C THR A 2 51.74 13.14 23.64
N LEU A 3 51.14 13.64 22.55
CA LEU A 3 49.83 14.28 22.44
C LEU A 3 48.72 13.34 22.95
N LEU A 4 47.94 13.81 23.93
CA LEU A 4 46.66 13.24 24.34
C LEU A 4 45.59 14.31 24.10
N SER A 5 45.06 14.40 22.87
CA SER A 5 43.88 15.23 22.60
C SER A 5 42.96 14.74 21.48
N ASP A 6 43.34 13.72 20.70
CA ASP A 6 42.60 13.39 19.48
C ASP A 6 41.53 12.30 19.64
N SER A 7 41.45 11.61 20.78
CA SER A 7 40.53 10.46 20.94
C SER A 7 39.14 10.78 21.50
N MET A 8 38.85 12.03 21.87
CA MET A 8 37.54 12.44 22.43
C MET A 8 36.65 13.18 21.43
N THR A 9 37.14 13.47 20.23
CA THR A 9 36.39 14.22 19.20
C THR A 9 35.79 13.34 18.10
N SER A 10 36.20 12.06 17.99
CA SER A 10 35.62 11.10 17.03
C SER A 10 34.21 10.67 17.44
N ASP A 11 34.00 10.31 18.71
CA ASP A 11 32.73 9.74 19.19
C ASP A 11 31.56 10.75 19.11
N PHE A 12 31.84 12.05 19.29
CA PHE A 12 30.85 13.10 19.14
C PHE A 12 30.50 13.41 17.68
N LYS A 13 31.47 13.31 16.76
CA LYS A 13 31.23 13.47 15.32
C LYS A 13 30.40 12.31 14.78
N ASP A 14 30.70 11.09 15.21
CA ASP A 14 29.97 9.90 14.79
C ASP A 14 28.52 9.91 15.28
N GLY A 15 28.28 10.34 16.53
CA GLY A 15 26.93 10.52 17.07
C GLY A 15 26.11 11.60 16.36
N PHE A 16 26.74 12.71 15.95
CA PHE A 16 26.08 13.78 15.20
C PHE A 16 25.73 13.34 13.76
N GLN A 17 26.67 12.68 13.07
CA GLN A 17 26.43 12.14 11.73
C GLN A 17 25.35 11.05 11.74
N PHE A 18 25.34 10.20 12.76
CA PHE A 18 24.31 9.19 12.93
C PHE A 18 22.91 9.80 13.13
N ARG A 19 22.78 10.82 13.99
CA ARG A 19 21.49 11.52 14.18
C ARG A 19 21.01 12.18 12.89
N LYS A 20 21.93 12.79 12.13
CA LYS A 20 21.63 13.38 10.82
C LYS A 20 21.13 12.30 9.85
N PHE A 21 21.79 11.15 9.80
CA PHE A 21 21.36 10.01 8.99
C PHE A 21 19.97 9.51 9.39
N ILE A 22 19.69 9.32 10.67
CA ILE A 22 18.36 8.91 11.16
C ILE A 22 17.28 9.91 10.73
N HIS A 23 17.55 11.22 10.82
CA HIS A 23 16.59 12.24 10.38
C HIS A 23 16.35 12.21 8.87
N ILE A 24 17.39 12.06 8.05
CA ILE A 24 17.28 11.91 6.60
C ILE A 24 16.45 10.67 6.27
N PHE A 25 16.72 9.55 6.94
CA PHE A 25 16.02 8.29 6.71
C PHE A 25 14.52 8.42 7.07
N ASP A 26 14.19 9.04 8.20
CA ASP A 26 12.80 9.33 8.59
C ASP A 26 12.06 10.16 7.53
N GLN A 27 12.70 11.21 7.02
CA GLN A 27 12.14 12.04 5.94
C GLN A 27 11.92 11.25 4.64
N ILE A 28 12.83 10.35 4.29
CA ILE A 28 12.67 9.46 3.13
C ILE A 28 11.45 8.57 3.32
N ILE A 29 11.30 7.93 4.50
CA ILE A 29 10.15 7.07 4.80
C ILE A 29 8.84 7.85 4.75
N GLU A 30 8.80 9.08 5.31
CA GLU A 30 7.62 9.94 5.23
C GLU A 30 7.22 10.24 3.78
N ILE A 31 8.20 10.55 2.92
CA ILE A 31 7.95 10.83 1.49
C ILE A 31 7.48 9.57 0.77
N LEU A 32 8.10 8.42 1.03
CA LEU A 32 7.70 7.14 0.44
C LEU A 32 6.31 6.70 0.90
N SER A 33 5.88 7.02 2.11
CA SER A 33 4.53 6.71 2.60
C SER A 33 3.43 7.30 1.71
N ARG A 34 3.70 8.41 1.00
CA ARG A 34 2.74 9.08 0.11
C ARG A 34 2.37 8.25 -1.12
N PHE A 35 3.17 7.22 -1.45
CA PHE A 35 2.83 6.26 -2.49
C PHE A 35 1.63 5.40 -2.15
N GLN A 36 1.33 5.18 -0.86
CA GLN A 36 0.19 4.38 -0.40
C GLN A 36 -1.15 4.83 -0.99
N VAL A 37 -1.25 6.09 -1.42
CA VAL A 37 -2.46 6.65 -2.04
C VAL A 37 -2.20 7.27 -3.43
N ASN A 38 -0.98 7.09 -3.98
CA ASN A 38 -0.54 7.72 -5.23
C ASN A 38 0.34 6.81 -6.12
N TYR A 39 0.00 5.52 -6.24
CA TYR A 39 0.83 4.52 -6.94
C TYR A 39 1.23 4.87 -8.39
N ASN A 40 0.44 5.70 -9.09
CA ASN A 40 0.75 6.13 -10.47
C ASN A 40 1.72 7.31 -10.59
N LYS A 41 2.09 7.93 -9.46
CA LYS A 41 2.99 9.09 -9.48
C LYS A 41 4.43 8.63 -9.44
N LYS A 42 5.24 9.14 -10.36
CA LYS A 42 6.70 8.96 -10.32
C LYS A 42 7.29 9.92 -9.29
N LEU A 43 8.04 9.39 -8.33
CA LEU A 43 8.89 10.21 -7.48
C LEU A 43 10.16 10.55 -8.26
N ASN A 44 10.49 11.83 -8.32
CA ASN A 44 11.77 12.26 -8.87
C ASN A 44 12.84 12.14 -7.77
N PHE A 45 13.58 11.03 -7.77
CA PHE A 45 14.61 10.76 -6.76
C PHE A 45 15.73 11.81 -6.77
N SER A 46 16.13 12.32 -7.95
CA SER A 46 17.14 13.38 -8.02
C SER A 46 16.70 14.68 -7.34
N LYS A 47 15.40 15.04 -7.40
CA LYS A 47 14.83 16.16 -6.64
C LYS A 47 14.81 15.87 -5.14
N LEU A 48 14.52 14.63 -4.74
CA LEU A 48 14.55 14.21 -3.35
C LEU A 48 15.96 14.34 -2.74
N VAL A 49 16.97 13.81 -3.43
CA VAL A 49 18.39 13.90 -3.04
C VAL A 49 18.80 15.35 -2.82
N LYS A 50 18.42 16.25 -3.74
CA LYS A 50 18.66 17.69 -3.60
C LYS A 50 17.92 18.30 -2.42
N TYR A 51 16.64 17.98 -2.24
CA TYR A 51 15.82 18.49 -1.14
C TYR A 51 16.36 18.09 0.24
N LEU A 52 16.85 16.85 0.36
CA LEU A 52 17.40 16.30 1.59
C LEU A 52 18.90 16.62 1.79
N ASN A 53 19.51 17.38 0.87
CA ASN A 53 20.94 17.68 0.86
C ASN A 53 21.83 16.41 0.96
N ILE A 54 21.40 15.33 0.31
CA ILE A 54 22.18 14.09 0.24
C ILE A 54 23.31 14.30 -0.79
N PRO A 55 24.58 14.04 -0.43
CA PRO A 55 25.69 14.10 -1.37
C PRO A 55 25.47 13.19 -2.57
N HIS A 56 25.88 13.64 -3.75
CA HIS A 56 25.72 12.83 -4.97
C HIS A 56 26.44 11.48 -4.86
N SER A 57 27.59 11.43 -4.18
CA SER A 57 28.35 10.21 -3.91
C SER A 57 27.57 9.18 -3.08
N GLU A 58 26.65 9.62 -2.23
CA GLU A 58 25.87 8.76 -1.32
C GLU A 58 24.48 8.42 -1.88
N SER A 59 24.06 9.11 -2.95
CA SER A 59 22.70 8.95 -3.51
C SER A 59 22.41 7.52 -4.00
N GLU A 60 23.42 6.84 -4.56
CA GLU A 60 23.29 5.46 -5.00
C GLU A 60 23.19 4.50 -3.80
N GLU A 61 23.92 4.76 -2.72
CA GLU A 61 23.85 3.95 -1.50
C GLU A 61 22.47 4.04 -0.86
N VAL A 62 21.84 5.22 -0.90
CA VAL A 62 20.46 5.40 -0.45
C VAL A 62 19.50 4.54 -1.28
N LEU A 63 19.64 4.47 -2.61
CA LEU A 63 18.82 3.59 -3.45
C LEU A 63 19.03 2.12 -3.10
N VAL A 64 20.28 1.69 -2.93
CA VAL A 64 20.60 0.32 -2.54
C VAL A 64 19.94 -0.04 -1.21
N ILE A 65 19.98 0.85 -0.22
CA ILE A 65 19.31 0.66 1.08
C ILE A 65 17.79 0.55 0.88
N LEU A 66 17.18 1.44 0.09
CA LEU A 66 15.75 1.41 -0.18
C LEU A 66 15.31 0.10 -0.86
N PHE A 67 16.05 -0.38 -1.84
CA PHE A 67 15.74 -1.65 -2.50
C PHE A 67 15.97 -2.87 -1.61
N LYS A 68 16.99 -2.83 -0.74
CA LYS A 68 17.16 -3.86 0.31
C LYS A 68 15.97 -3.89 1.26
N PHE A 69 15.50 -2.72 1.71
CA PHE A 69 14.29 -2.63 2.52
C PHE A 69 13.07 -3.16 1.77
N GLN A 70 12.86 -2.76 0.52
CA GLN A 70 11.77 -3.27 -0.31
C GLN A 70 11.79 -4.80 -0.38
N LYS A 71 12.95 -5.38 -0.71
CA LYS A 71 13.14 -6.83 -0.77
C LYS A 71 12.84 -7.51 0.57
N LEU A 72 13.29 -6.93 1.68
CA LEU A 72 12.99 -7.44 3.02
C LEU A 72 11.49 -7.41 3.33
N PHE A 73 10.77 -6.37 2.87
CA PHE A 73 9.32 -6.29 2.99
C PHE A 73 8.60 -7.34 2.14
N GLU A 74 9.07 -7.59 0.92
CA GLU A 74 8.50 -8.57 0.00
C GLU A 74 8.74 -10.01 0.46
N GLU A 75 9.94 -10.33 0.93
CA GLU A 75 10.35 -11.71 1.27
C GLU A 75 10.06 -12.09 2.72
N VAL A 76 10.30 -11.18 3.67
CA VAL A 76 10.22 -11.49 5.12
C VAL A 76 8.99 -10.85 5.73
N PHE A 77 8.79 -9.55 5.54
CA PHE A 77 7.65 -8.87 6.15
C PHE A 77 6.35 -9.03 5.38
N CYS A 78 6.30 -9.85 4.32
CA CYS A 78 5.03 -10.27 3.74
C CYS A 78 4.22 -11.07 4.78
N GLU A 79 4.90 -11.98 5.48
CA GLU A 79 4.27 -12.91 6.42
C GLU A 79 4.51 -12.61 7.89
N TYR A 80 5.53 -11.84 8.21
CA TYR A 80 5.91 -11.55 9.58
C TYR A 80 5.88 -10.05 9.88
N SER A 81 5.52 -9.69 11.11
CA SER A 81 5.71 -8.34 11.66
C SER A 81 6.82 -8.37 12.69
N ILE A 82 7.73 -7.40 12.63
CA ILE A 82 8.71 -7.22 13.71
C ILE A 82 8.06 -6.47 14.87
N THR A 83 8.21 -7.00 16.07
CA THR A 83 7.81 -6.38 17.33
C THR A 83 9.00 -6.23 18.26
N LYS A 84 8.85 -5.34 19.24
CA LYS A 84 9.85 -5.11 20.28
C LYS A 84 9.48 -5.95 21.50
N LYS A 85 10.37 -6.85 21.91
CA LYS A 85 10.25 -7.61 23.18
C LYS A 85 11.37 -7.20 24.14
N ARG A 86 11.07 -7.03 25.42
CA ARG A 86 12.06 -6.71 26.45
C ARG A 86 12.16 -7.86 27.44
N GLU A 87 13.35 -8.41 27.60
CA GLU A 87 13.65 -9.49 28.56
C GLU A 87 14.95 -9.17 29.29
N ASN A 88 14.97 -9.28 30.62
CA ASN A 88 16.15 -9.03 31.45
C ASN A 88 16.88 -7.72 31.12
N ASN A 89 16.12 -6.63 30.93
CA ASN A 89 16.59 -5.31 30.53
C ASN A 89 17.18 -5.20 29.10
N THR A 90 17.26 -6.29 28.34
CA THR A 90 17.68 -6.31 26.94
C THR A 90 16.47 -6.13 26.02
N THR A 91 16.66 -5.35 24.94
CA THR A 91 15.64 -5.17 23.88
C THR A 91 15.94 -6.11 22.73
N TYR A 92 14.97 -6.95 22.38
CA TYR A 92 15.00 -7.87 21.26
C TYR A 92 14.02 -7.41 20.17
N LEU A 93 14.38 -7.68 18.92
CA LEU A 93 13.45 -7.65 17.80
C LEU A 93 12.95 -9.08 17.58
N VAL A 94 11.63 -9.25 17.59
CA VAL A 94 10.99 -10.56 17.42
C VAL A 94 10.12 -10.50 16.18
N ALA A 95 10.21 -11.51 15.32
CA ALA A 95 9.31 -11.68 14.19
C ALA A 95 8.09 -12.48 14.63
N GLU A 96 6.91 -11.89 14.54
CA GLU A 96 5.63 -12.54 14.81
C GLU A 96 4.92 -12.79 13.49
N ASN A 97 4.38 -13.99 13.30
CA ASN A 97 3.66 -14.30 12.08
C ASN A 97 2.34 -13.50 12.05
N LYS A 98 2.15 -12.68 11.01
CA LYS A 98 0.96 -11.82 10.82
C LYS A 98 -0.34 -12.61 10.72
N PHE A 99 -0.24 -13.88 10.36
CA PHE A 99 -1.35 -14.77 10.04
C PHE A 99 -1.69 -15.76 11.14
N GLN A 100 -0.91 -15.83 12.22
CA GLN A 100 -1.17 -16.78 13.30
C GLN A 100 -2.47 -16.54 14.09
N THR A 101 -3.40 -15.66 13.64
CA THR A 101 -4.72 -15.52 14.31
C THR A 101 -5.96 -15.25 13.46
N ARG A 102 -5.96 -15.12 12.12
CA ARG A 102 -7.23 -15.08 11.33
C ARG A 102 -7.04 -15.61 9.91
N ASP A 103 -7.79 -16.65 9.55
CA ASP A 103 -7.94 -17.09 8.17
C ASP A 103 -8.29 -15.89 7.28
N ARG A 104 -7.43 -15.58 6.30
CA ARG A 104 -7.77 -14.55 5.32
C ARG A 104 -8.92 -15.06 4.46
N ILE A 105 -9.90 -14.20 4.22
CA ILE A 105 -11.04 -14.50 3.37
C ILE A 105 -10.58 -14.41 1.92
N GLN A 106 -10.48 -15.57 1.25
CA GLN A 106 -10.20 -15.63 -0.18
C GLN A 106 -11.48 -15.44 -0.98
N VAL A 107 -11.40 -14.59 -2.00
CA VAL A 107 -12.49 -14.26 -2.91
C VAL A 107 -11.96 -14.39 -4.33
N SER A 108 -12.60 -15.21 -5.16
CA SER A 108 -12.27 -15.27 -6.59
C SER A 108 -13.10 -14.24 -7.36
N LEU A 109 -12.44 -13.46 -8.23
CA LEU A 109 -13.07 -12.52 -9.16
C LEU A 109 -12.60 -12.84 -10.57
N SER A 110 -13.54 -12.96 -11.51
CA SER A 110 -13.20 -13.10 -12.92
C SER A 110 -12.66 -11.78 -13.49
N THR A 111 -11.99 -11.84 -14.65
CA THR A 111 -11.62 -10.63 -15.40
C THR A 111 -12.84 -9.74 -15.72
N ALA A 112 -14.01 -10.34 -15.96
CA ALA A 112 -15.26 -9.60 -16.18
C ALA A 112 -15.71 -8.86 -14.92
N HIS A 113 -15.58 -9.48 -13.74
CA HIS A 113 -15.84 -8.86 -12.45
C HIS A 113 -14.94 -7.66 -12.20
N ILE A 114 -13.64 -7.77 -12.50
CA ILE A 114 -12.68 -6.67 -12.35
C ILE A 114 -13.05 -5.48 -13.24
N LYS A 115 -13.42 -5.74 -14.50
CA LYS A 115 -13.86 -4.69 -15.45
C LYS A 115 -15.12 -3.99 -14.96
N LEU A 116 -16.15 -4.75 -14.61
CA LEU A 116 -17.40 -4.20 -14.10
C LEU A 116 -17.17 -3.38 -12.82
N PHE A 117 -16.36 -3.90 -11.89
CA PHE A 117 -16.08 -3.20 -10.64
C PHE A 117 -15.28 -1.91 -10.85
N ASN A 118 -14.36 -1.89 -11.82
CA ASN A 118 -13.68 -0.67 -12.25
C ASN A 118 -14.69 0.39 -12.73
N ASP A 119 -15.65 0.01 -13.56
CA ASP A 119 -16.67 0.92 -14.09
C ASP A 119 -17.60 1.45 -12.99
N ILE A 120 -17.96 0.59 -12.04
CA ILE A 120 -18.72 0.98 -10.83
C ILE A 120 -17.95 2.04 -10.05
N ILE A 121 -16.68 1.80 -9.72
CA ILE A 121 -15.90 2.73 -8.90
C ILE A 121 -15.63 4.04 -9.65
N TYR A 122 -15.37 3.96 -10.95
CA TYR A 122 -15.19 5.13 -11.81
C TYR A 122 -16.46 5.99 -11.83
N THR A 123 -17.62 5.36 -12.09
CA THR A 123 -18.92 6.04 -12.12
C THR A 123 -19.22 6.66 -10.76
N PHE A 124 -18.99 5.93 -9.67
CA PHE A 124 -19.20 6.44 -8.31
C PHE A 124 -18.38 7.71 -8.04
N LYS A 125 -17.08 7.69 -8.35
CA LYS A 125 -16.15 8.78 -8.05
C LYS A 125 -16.31 9.98 -8.97
N PHE A 126 -16.37 9.74 -10.28
CA PHE A 126 -16.21 10.80 -11.27
C PHE A 126 -17.53 11.26 -11.88
N ILE A 127 -18.51 10.37 -12.02
CA ILE A 127 -19.82 10.67 -12.62
C ILE A 127 -20.80 11.09 -11.52
N ASN A 128 -21.06 10.21 -10.55
CA ASN A 128 -22.02 10.44 -9.48
C ASN A 128 -21.46 11.28 -8.32
N ARG A 129 -20.15 11.56 -8.30
CA ARG A 129 -19.46 12.36 -7.28
C ARG A 129 -19.80 11.93 -5.85
N GLY A 130 -19.85 10.62 -5.61
CA GLY A 130 -20.12 10.03 -4.31
C GLY A 130 -21.59 9.84 -3.94
N LYS A 131 -22.55 10.20 -4.81
CA LYS A 131 -23.99 10.14 -4.50
C LYS A 131 -24.58 8.72 -4.40
N GLY A 132 -23.83 7.69 -4.82
CA GLY A 132 -24.29 6.29 -4.84
C GLY A 132 -25.05 5.93 -6.13
N PHE A 133 -25.68 4.76 -6.14
CA PHE A 133 -26.48 4.25 -7.26
C PHE A 133 -27.88 3.92 -6.78
N ASP A 134 -28.90 4.40 -7.49
CA ASP A 134 -30.29 4.06 -7.23
C ASP A 134 -30.66 2.78 -7.99
N LEU A 135 -30.97 1.70 -7.25
CA LEU A 135 -31.39 0.42 -7.82
C LEU A 135 -32.91 0.29 -7.96
N LYS A 136 -33.71 1.30 -7.62
CA LYS A 136 -35.17 1.21 -7.76
C LYS A 136 -35.63 1.17 -9.22
N SER A 137 -34.83 1.71 -10.13
CA SER A 137 -35.06 1.69 -11.57
C SER A 137 -33.95 0.89 -12.27
N THR A 138 -34.06 -0.45 -12.26
CA THR A 138 -33.14 -1.39 -12.95
C THR A 138 -33.28 -1.36 -14.48
N GLU A 139 -33.47 -0.17 -15.05
CA GLU A 139 -33.77 0.02 -16.47
C GLU A 139 -32.55 -0.19 -17.36
N THR A 140 -31.34 0.04 -16.83
CA THR A 140 -30.09 -0.09 -17.60
C THR A 140 -29.36 -1.39 -17.30
N ASP A 141 -28.70 -1.96 -18.30
CA ASP A 141 -27.89 -3.16 -18.13
C ASP A 141 -26.73 -2.95 -17.16
N PHE A 142 -26.21 -1.72 -17.05
CA PHE A 142 -25.24 -1.36 -16.02
C PHE A 142 -25.82 -1.56 -14.61
N LEU A 143 -27.03 -1.07 -14.34
CA LEU A 143 -27.66 -1.21 -13.02
C LEU A 143 -28.04 -2.66 -12.71
N LYS A 144 -28.47 -3.44 -13.71
CA LYS A 144 -28.72 -4.89 -13.57
C LYS A 144 -27.43 -5.64 -13.22
N ASN A 145 -26.34 -5.37 -13.94
CA ASN A 145 -25.04 -5.97 -13.68
C ASN A 145 -24.49 -5.57 -12.31
N LEU A 146 -24.67 -4.31 -11.91
CA LEU A 146 -24.31 -3.84 -10.57
C LEU A 146 -25.13 -4.54 -9.48
N GLU A 147 -26.43 -4.71 -9.65
CA GLU A 147 -27.28 -5.42 -8.69
C GLU A 147 -26.88 -6.89 -8.57
N HIS A 148 -26.64 -7.56 -9.69
CA HIS A 148 -26.16 -8.94 -9.71
C HIS A 148 -24.80 -9.07 -9.03
N PHE A 149 -23.83 -8.23 -9.41
CA PHE A 149 -22.50 -8.22 -8.79
C PHE A 149 -22.55 -7.94 -7.29
N ARG A 150 -23.45 -7.06 -6.84
CA ARG A 150 -23.68 -6.81 -5.41
C ARG A 150 -24.22 -8.05 -4.71
N SER A 151 -25.11 -8.81 -5.34
CA SER A 151 -25.68 -10.03 -4.75
C SER A 151 -24.62 -11.10 -4.50
N GLU A 152 -23.63 -11.19 -5.39
CA GLU A 152 -22.50 -12.12 -5.24
C GLU A 152 -21.44 -11.63 -4.25
N HIS A 153 -21.21 -10.31 -4.20
CA HIS A 153 -20.16 -9.69 -3.40
C HIS A 153 -20.69 -8.58 -2.47
N PRO A 154 -21.62 -8.89 -1.54
CA PRO A 154 -22.32 -7.88 -0.75
C PRO A 154 -21.38 -7.05 0.14
N TYR A 155 -20.28 -7.62 0.62
CA TYR A 155 -19.27 -6.95 1.46
C TYR A 155 -18.51 -5.82 0.76
N LEU A 156 -18.58 -5.74 -0.58
CA LEU A 156 -18.01 -4.62 -1.35
C LEU A 156 -18.94 -3.40 -1.38
N PHE A 157 -20.15 -3.49 -0.81
CA PHE A 157 -21.17 -2.46 -0.89
C PHE A 157 -21.82 -2.18 0.48
N ASN A 158 -22.32 -0.97 0.63
CA ASN A 158 -23.21 -0.54 1.70
C ASN A 158 -24.56 -0.14 1.08
N SER A 159 -25.64 -0.25 1.84
CA SER A 159 -26.94 0.32 1.49
C SER A 159 -27.42 1.27 2.58
N ASN A 160 -28.07 2.36 2.19
CA ASN A 160 -28.70 3.30 3.13
C ASN A 160 -30.17 2.96 3.44
N GLY A 161 -30.65 1.79 3.02
CA GLY A 161 -32.04 1.34 3.23
C GLY A 161 -33.07 1.92 2.24
N ASN A 162 -32.74 2.98 1.50
CA ASN A 162 -33.65 3.62 0.54
C ASN A 162 -33.48 3.15 -0.90
N GLY A 163 -32.89 1.98 -1.12
CA GLY A 163 -32.57 1.46 -2.46
C GLY A 163 -31.31 2.07 -3.08
N ILE A 164 -30.62 2.97 -2.36
CA ILE A 164 -29.35 3.53 -2.81
C ILE A 164 -28.20 2.69 -2.25
N ILE A 165 -27.25 2.36 -3.12
CA ILE A 165 -26.06 1.59 -2.78
C ILE A 165 -24.79 2.39 -3.03
N TYR A 166 -23.77 2.07 -2.24
CA TYR A 166 -22.47 2.72 -2.25
C TYR A 166 -21.37 1.67 -2.15
N PRO A 167 -20.22 1.84 -2.78
CA PRO A 167 -19.06 1.02 -2.47
C PRO A 167 -18.70 1.12 -0.98
N SER A 168 -18.42 -0.01 -0.33
CA SER A 168 -17.96 -0.05 1.05
C SER A 168 -16.53 0.50 1.18
N LYS A 169 -16.02 0.67 2.40
CA LYS A 169 -14.60 1.06 2.60
C LYS A 169 -13.65 0.04 1.96
N LEU A 170 -13.99 -1.25 2.02
CA LEU A 170 -13.24 -2.31 1.36
C LEU A 170 -13.35 -2.18 -0.17
N GLY A 171 -14.57 -1.98 -0.68
CA GLY A 171 -14.81 -1.80 -2.12
C GLY A 171 -14.10 -0.59 -2.71
N LEU A 172 -14.05 0.54 -2.00
CA LEU A 172 -13.31 1.72 -2.43
C LEU A 172 -11.81 1.47 -2.55
N LYS A 173 -11.21 0.80 -1.55
CA LYS A 173 -9.78 0.44 -1.59
C LYS A 173 -9.46 -0.50 -2.74
N LEU A 174 -10.33 -1.50 -2.97
CA LEU A 174 -10.18 -2.44 -4.08
C LEU A 174 -10.25 -1.72 -5.42
N GLY A 175 -11.26 -0.86 -5.60
CA GLY A 175 -11.43 -0.06 -6.79
C GLY A 175 -10.26 0.88 -7.07
N GLU A 176 -9.70 1.51 -6.03
CA GLU A 176 -8.51 2.36 -6.15
C GLU A 176 -7.29 1.58 -6.63
N GLN A 177 -7.05 0.39 -6.09
CA GLN A 177 -5.98 -0.48 -6.56
C GLN A 177 -6.21 -0.88 -8.02
N ILE A 178 -7.38 -1.40 -8.37
CA ILE A 178 -7.72 -1.79 -9.76
C ILE A 178 -7.48 -0.65 -10.75
N ILE A 179 -8.02 0.55 -10.47
CA ILE A 179 -7.82 1.73 -11.34
C ILE A 179 -6.34 2.05 -11.49
N SER A 180 -5.56 1.92 -10.41
CA SER A 180 -4.14 2.20 -10.45
C SER A 180 -3.36 1.18 -11.28
N TYR A 181 -3.61 -0.10 -11.09
CA TYR A 181 -2.94 -1.16 -11.82
C TYR A 181 -3.30 -1.12 -13.31
N ASN A 182 -4.57 -0.88 -13.65
CA ASN A 182 -5.02 -0.67 -15.03
C ASN A 182 -4.27 0.48 -15.72
N LYS A 183 -4.01 1.59 -15.01
CA LYS A 183 -3.23 2.72 -15.57
C LYS A 183 -1.76 2.39 -15.79
N SER A 184 -1.22 1.44 -15.05
CA SER A 184 0.17 1.01 -15.14
C SER A 184 0.42 -0.13 -16.14
N ASN A 185 -0.63 -0.65 -16.80
CA ASN A 185 -0.58 -1.83 -17.68
C ASN A 185 0.09 -3.07 -17.03
N GLN A 186 0.00 -3.20 -15.70
CA GLN A 186 0.52 -4.36 -14.99
C GLN A 186 -0.54 -5.48 -14.98
N LYS A 187 -0.10 -6.71 -15.26
CA LYS A 187 -0.92 -7.90 -15.01
C LYS A 187 -0.94 -8.17 -13.50
N VAL A 188 -2.14 -8.33 -12.95
CA VAL A 188 -2.34 -8.54 -11.51
C VAL A 188 -3.14 -9.82 -11.30
N ASP A 189 -2.53 -10.78 -10.61
CA ASP A 189 -3.16 -12.07 -10.32
C ASP A 189 -3.94 -12.04 -8.99
N SER A 190 -3.65 -11.08 -8.09
CA SER A 190 -4.44 -10.88 -6.88
C SER A 190 -4.34 -9.47 -6.27
N TYR A 191 -5.36 -9.07 -5.52
CA TYR A 191 -5.39 -7.85 -4.72
C TYR A 191 -5.52 -8.19 -3.22
N ILE A 192 -4.62 -7.65 -2.39
CA ILE A 192 -4.61 -7.92 -0.94
C ILE A 192 -5.06 -6.68 -0.18
N ILE A 193 -6.18 -6.79 0.54
CA ILE A 193 -6.77 -5.67 1.28
C ILE A 193 -7.27 -6.13 2.63
N GLN A 194 -6.65 -5.64 3.71
CA GLN A 194 -6.97 -6.04 5.08
C GLN A 194 -6.87 -7.57 5.24
N ASN A 195 -7.97 -8.23 5.57
CA ASN A 195 -8.09 -9.68 5.72
C ASN A 195 -8.64 -10.37 4.47
N TYR A 196 -8.77 -9.68 3.33
CA TYR A 196 -9.26 -10.23 2.07
C TYR A 196 -8.12 -10.41 1.06
N ILE A 197 -8.17 -11.52 0.33
CA ILE A 197 -7.37 -11.76 -0.88
C ILE A 197 -8.37 -11.92 -2.03
N PHE A 198 -8.31 -11.02 -3.02
CA PHE A 198 -9.11 -11.07 -4.23
C PHE A 198 -8.27 -11.66 -5.36
N GLU A 199 -8.45 -12.93 -5.65
CA GLU A 199 -7.71 -13.64 -6.71
C GLU A 199 -8.41 -13.42 -8.05
N VAL A 200 -7.64 -13.01 -9.07
CA VAL A 200 -8.15 -12.79 -10.42
C VAL A 200 -8.06 -14.10 -11.19
N SER A 201 -9.21 -14.75 -11.36
CA SER A 201 -9.32 -15.93 -12.21
C SER A 201 -9.41 -15.49 -13.67
N GLY A 202 -8.39 -15.81 -14.45
CA GLY A 202 -8.36 -15.59 -15.89
C GLY A 202 -8.63 -16.90 -16.65
N GLU A 203 -9.60 -16.88 -17.55
CA GLU A 203 -9.48 -17.69 -18.76
C GLU A 203 -8.32 -17.11 -19.56
N ASN A 204 -7.31 -17.94 -19.83
CA ASN A 204 -6.26 -17.62 -20.79
C ASN A 204 -6.92 -17.45 -22.17
N GLY A 205 -7.01 -16.21 -22.64
CA GLY A 205 -7.26 -15.86 -24.04
C GLY A 205 -5.97 -15.40 -24.69
#